data_AF-A0AA97IY95-F1
#
_entry.id   AF-A0AA97IY95-F1
#
_cell.length_a   1.000
_cell.length_b   1.000
_cell.length_c   1.000
_cell.angle_alpha   90.00
_cell.angle_beta   90.00
_cell.angle_gamma   90.00
#
_symmetry.space_group_name_H-M   'P 1'
#
loop_
_entity.id
_entity.type
_entity.pdbx_description
1 polymer ?
#
loop_
_entity_poly.entity_id
_entity_poly.type
_entity_poly.pdbx_seq_one_letter_code
_entity_poly.pdbx_strand_id
1 'polypeptide(L)'
;MEKDSDPKYVLQVENRRKNIFVTQLGEHREEEDEDVSRIPIIHEDPRKILQHHGKTLQRTLLLQKEVEHDQVTAELIAKRQEFQKQMEKLAQRSAEFSLKEEAGRARALKFDRYLKDCEQKKERAMKKYQNEQKLNQIKKSEIHKLKEELKELRVRQQKLQRKVAKCKVYEDFLRKLIEALPANYLECGEESLIRALIKRHETLMTANQNLTENLSSLLHNLERSRQEFGTLQEEHDTAKVMLISKLSELQTKCSTLQGKNTQLEMYISHKKGHFRNQREELGKMLLAISDLAEQCCMWHYGPLKEMPLLSKLDMIQEFILEKQTIREQTVQSDELETSSCSLKERPYKSKKL
;
A
#
# COMPACT_ATOMS: atom_id res chain seq x y z
N MET A 1 25.18 44.92 41.15
CA MET A 1 24.65 44.11 42.27
C MET A 1 24.86 42.67 41.87
N GLU A 2 26.03 42.14 42.23
CA GLU A 2 26.23 41.25 43.38
C GLU A 2 25.83 39.81 43.03
N LYS A 3 26.66 38.78 43.20
CA LYS A 3 28.09 38.64 43.55
C LYS A 3 28.42 37.15 43.34
N ASP A 4 29.66 36.89 42.92
CA ASP A 4 30.57 35.82 43.35
C ASP A 4 30.04 34.36 43.41
N SER A 5 30.76 33.34 42.95
CA SER A 5 32.14 33.09 43.36
C SER A 5 32.81 32.00 42.54
N ASP A 6 34.13 32.18 42.48
CA ASP A 6 35.23 31.45 41.87
C ASP A 6 35.34 29.92 42.03
N PRO A 7 36.20 29.31 41.18
CA PRO A 7 36.58 27.91 41.21
C PRO A 7 37.68 27.67 42.26
N LYS A 8 37.33 27.07 43.39
CA LYS A 8 38.26 26.45 44.35
C LYS A 8 37.49 25.31 45.02
N TYR A 9 38.18 24.23 45.41
CA TYR A 9 37.68 22.94 45.94
C TYR A 9 37.44 21.88 44.84
N VAL A 10 38.49 21.23 44.29
CA VAL A 10 39.21 20.04 44.83
C VAL A 10 38.34 18.77 44.69
N LEU A 11 38.72 17.75 43.89
CA LEU A 11 39.77 16.79 44.24
C LEU A 11 40.31 16.10 42.95
N GLN A 12 41.59 16.31 42.64
CA GLN A 12 42.37 15.43 41.77
C GLN A 12 42.73 14.16 42.56
N VAL A 13 42.42 12.99 42.01
CA VAL A 13 42.97 11.72 42.51
C VAL A 13 43.71 11.03 41.37
N GLU A 14 45.01 11.32 41.30
CA GLU A 14 46.00 10.49 40.63
C GLU A 14 46.15 9.18 41.43
N ASN A 15 45.68 8.05 40.88
CA ASN A 15 46.06 6.74 41.41
C ASN A 15 47.40 6.29 40.82
N ARG A 16 48.48 6.73 41.47
CA ARG A 16 49.83 6.16 41.31
C ARG A 16 49.84 4.74 41.88
N ARG A 17 49.94 3.72 41.02
CA ARG A 17 50.22 2.34 41.46
C ARG A 17 51.68 2.25 41.90
N LYS A 18 51.88 2.08 43.21
CA LYS A 18 53.15 1.69 43.84
C LYS A 18 53.43 0.21 43.55
N ASN A 19 54.32 -0.05 42.60
CA ASN A 19 55.01 -1.33 42.46
C ASN A 19 56.47 -1.12 42.86
N ILE A 20 56.80 -1.23 44.14
CA ILE A 20 58.17 -1.43 44.62
C ILE A 20 58.09 -2.22 45.94
N PHE A 21 58.20 -3.55 45.87
CA PHE A 21 58.88 -4.31 46.91
C PHE A 21 60.06 -5.01 46.24
N VAL A 22 61.20 -4.35 46.40
CA VAL A 22 62.53 -4.89 46.19
C VAL A 22 62.80 -5.80 47.39
N THR A 23 62.97 -7.09 47.13
CA THR A 23 63.66 -7.99 48.04
C THR A 23 65.12 -7.57 48.09
N GLN A 24 65.55 -6.96 49.20
CA GLN A 24 66.96 -6.78 49.50
C GLN A 24 67.50 -8.05 50.16
N LEU A 25 68.63 -8.50 49.62
CA LEU A 25 69.55 -9.46 50.20
C LEU A 25 70.02 -8.96 51.57
N GLY A 26 70.03 -9.85 52.55
CA GLY A 26 70.59 -9.65 53.89
C GLY A 26 70.70 -11.02 54.57
N GLU A 27 71.95 -11.40 54.83
CA GLU A 27 72.44 -12.72 55.21
C GLU A 27 72.04 -13.18 56.63
N HIS A 28 72.15 -14.50 56.81
CA HIS A 28 72.21 -15.28 58.05
C HIS A 28 70.92 -15.51 58.86
N ARG A 29 70.41 -16.74 58.78
CA ARG A 29 70.32 -17.66 59.94
C ARG A 29 70.21 -19.11 59.46
N GLU A 30 71.04 -19.94 60.07
CA GLU A 30 71.24 -21.38 59.93
C GLU A 30 69.92 -22.15 60.15
N GLU A 31 69.59 -23.08 59.25
CA GLU A 31 69.63 -24.55 59.44
C GLU A 31 68.85 -25.05 60.66
N GLU A 32 67.72 -25.74 60.43
CA GLU A 32 67.42 -27.05 61.05
C GLU A 32 66.60 -27.89 60.05
N ASP A 33 67.15 -29.05 59.68
CA ASP A 33 66.56 -30.11 58.85
C ASP A 33 65.47 -30.88 59.61
N GLU A 34 64.33 -31.18 58.98
CA GLU A 34 63.57 -32.43 59.22
C GLU A 34 62.80 -32.89 57.95
N ASP A 35 63.47 -33.77 57.22
CA ASP A 35 63.07 -35.10 56.72
C ASP A 35 61.66 -35.41 56.11
N VAL A 36 61.73 -36.20 55.02
CA VAL A 36 60.72 -37.07 54.38
C VAL A 36 59.59 -36.39 53.56
N SER A 37 59.33 -36.65 52.27
CA SER A 37 59.60 -37.76 51.36
C SER A 37 59.68 -37.22 49.92
N ARG A 38 60.82 -37.43 49.24
CA ARG A 38 60.92 -37.17 47.80
C ARG A 38 60.18 -38.27 47.04
N ILE A 39 58.92 -38.02 46.71
CA ILE A 39 58.28 -38.69 45.57
C ILE A 39 59.06 -38.24 44.32
N PRO A 40 59.63 -39.14 43.51
CA PRO A 40 60.32 -38.75 42.30
C PRO A 40 59.33 -38.02 41.39
N ILE A 41 59.60 -36.74 41.14
CA ILE A 41 58.91 -35.95 40.13
C ILE A 41 59.32 -36.55 38.80
N ILE A 42 58.42 -37.35 38.23
CA ILE A 42 58.54 -37.86 36.88
C ILE A 42 58.54 -36.65 35.95
N HIS A 43 59.71 -36.29 35.43
CA HIS A 43 59.89 -35.24 34.42
C HIS A 43 59.62 -35.73 32.99
N GLU A 44 59.13 -36.96 32.85
CA GLU A 44 58.82 -37.56 31.56
C GLU A 44 57.36 -37.38 31.18
N ASP A 45 57.12 -37.04 29.92
CA ASP A 45 55.79 -37.02 29.33
C ASP A 45 55.07 -38.35 29.61
N PRO A 46 53.88 -38.34 30.24
CA PRO A 46 53.11 -39.55 30.57
C PRO A 46 52.84 -40.47 29.36
N ARG A 47 52.96 -39.91 28.16
CA ARG A 47 52.82 -40.58 26.85
C ARG A 47 53.97 -41.56 26.54
N LYS A 48 55.18 -41.31 27.05
CA LYS A 48 56.38 -42.12 26.77
C LYS A 48 56.53 -43.35 27.69
N ILE A 49 55.99 -43.28 28.90
CA ILE A 49 56.05 -44.37 29.90
C ILE A 49 55.09 -45.54 29.53
N LEU A 50 54.02 -45.24 28.77
CA LEU A 50 52.95 -46.19 28.48
C LEU A 50 53.21 -47.14 27.31
N GLN A 51 54.14 -46.81 26.39
CA GLN A 51 54.44 -47.67 25.25
C GLN A 51 55.21 -48.95 25.63
N HIS A 52 55.84 -48.98 26.81
CA HIS A 52 56.78 -50.04 27.20
C HIS A 52 56.19 -51.17 28.07
N HIS A 53 54.93 -51.09 28.52
CA HIS A 53 54.36 -52.08 29.45
C HIS A 53 53.07 -52.73 28.92
N GLY A 54 53.19 -53.96 28.40
CA GLY A 54 52.08 -54.75 27.85
C GLY A 54 51.00 -55.22 28.84
N LYS A 55 51.00 -54.75 30.09
CA LYS A 55 49.96 -55.03 31.12
C LYS A 55 49.66 -53.80 32.00
N THR A 56 49.58 -52.62 31.41
CA THR A 56 49.08 -51.44 32.14
C THR A 56 47.57 -51.62 32.40
N LEU A 57 47.15 -51.60 33.66
CA LEU A 57 45.77 -51.85 34.12
C LEU A 57 44.78 -51.03 33.26
N GLN A 58 43.72 -51.64 32.72
CA GLN A 58 42.67 -50.95 31.92
C GLN A 58 42.19 -49.64 32.55
N ARG A 59 42.21 -49.57 33.89
CA ARG A 59 41.90 -48.39 34.71
C ARG A 59 42.79 -47.17 34.42
N THR A 60 44.08 -47.34 34.16
CA THR A 60 45.01 -46.23 33.87
C THR A 60 44.87 -45.70 32.45
N LEU A 61 44.59 -46.57 31.48
CA LEU A 61 44.20 -46.18 30.12
C LEU A 61 42.85 -45.44 30.10
N LEU A 62 41.89 -45.88 30.90
CA LEU A 62 40.63 -45.16 31.11
C LEU A 62 40.85 -43.77 31.71
N LEU A 63 41.65 -43.66 32.78
CA LEU A 63 42.02 -42.37 33.38
C LEU A 63 42.71 -41.43 32.38
N GLN A 64 43.56 -41.94 31.49
CA GLN A 64 44.16 -41.13 30.43
C GLN A 64 43.14 -40.67 29.39
N LYS A 65 42.22 -41.56 28.99
CA LYS A 65 41.13 -41.19 28.08
C LYS A 65 40.17 -40.20 28.72
N GLU A 66 39.94 -40.28 30.03
CA GLU A 66 39.19 -39.30 30.83
C GLU A 66 39.92 -37.95 30.85
N VAL A 67 41.23 -37.92 31.12
CA VAL A 67 42.02 -36.67 31.10
C VAL A 67 42.10 -36.05 29.70
N GLU A 68 42.30 -36.86 28.65
CA GLU A 68 42.24 -36.39 27.25
C GLU A 68 40.85 -35.86 26.90
N HIS A 69 39.80 -36.55 27.35
CA HIS A 69 38.42 -36.11 27.19
C HIS A 69 38.16 -34.80 27.94
N ASP A 70 38.65 -34.64 29.16
CA ASP A 70 38.52 -33.43 29.97
C ASP A 70 39.30 -32.25 29.35
N GLN A 71 40.48 -32.50 28.78
CA GLN A 71 41.22 -31.51 28.02
C GLN A 71 40.47 -31.07 26.76
N VAL A 72 39.98 -32.03 25.97
CA VAL A 72 39.22 -31.74 24.73
C VAL A 72 37.88 -31.04 25.06
N THR A 73 37.20 -31.43 26.14
CA THR A 73 35.97 -30.77 26.58
C THR A 73 36.24 -29.35 27.08
N ALA A 74 37.34 -29.12 27.82
CA ALA A 74 37.76 -27.78 28.23
C ALA A 74 38.09 -26.88 27.01
N GLU A 75 38.82 -27.41 26.02
CA GLU A 75 39.12 -26.69 24.77
C GLU A 75 37.84 -26.38 23.97
N LEU A 76 36.90 -27.33 23.89
CA LEU A 76 35.60 -27.12 23.26
C LEU A 76 34.79 -26.04 23.98
N ILE A 77 34.80 -26.01 25.31
CA ILE A 77 34.12 -24.97 26.11
C ILE A 77 34.78 -23.61 25.87
N ALA A 78 36.12 -23.53 25.86
CA ALA A 78 36.85 -22.31 25.57
C ALA A 78 36.52 -21.76 24.17
N LYS A 79 36.53 -22.64 23.14
CA LYS A 79 36.14 -22.26 21.77
C LYS A 79 34.69 -21.83 21.69
N ARG A 80 33.75 -22.52 22.36
CA ARG A 80 32.35 -22.10 22.43
C ARG A 80 32.18 -20.72 23.04
N GLN A 81 32.90 -20.41 24.11
CA GLN A 81 32.89 -19.08 24.73
C GLN A 81 33.51 -18.00 23.83
N GLU A 82 34.59 -18.31 23.10
CA GLU A 82 35.18 -17.41 22.10
C GLU A 82 34.19 -17.10 20.98
N PHE A 83 33.52 -18.13 20.43
CA PHE A 83 32.49 -17.97 19.42
C PHE A 83 31.30 -17.17 19.95
N GLN A 84 30.84 -17.43 21.17
CA GLN A 84 29.77 -16.64 21.81
C GLN A 84 30.15 -15.17 21.91
N LYS A 85 31.35 -14.86 22.41
CA LYS A 85 31.85 -13.47 22.49
C LYS A 85 31.97 -12.80 21.12
N GLN A 86 32.37 -13.55 20.09
CA GLN A 86 32.42 -13.03 18.72
C GLN A 86 31.02 -12.77 18.15
N MET A 87 30.07 -13.67 18.39
CA MET A 87 28.68 -13.52 17.97
C MET A 87 28.01 -12.33 18.66
N GLU A 88 28.26 -12.12 19.96
CA GLU A 88 27.77 -10.95 20.69
C GLU A 88 28.32 -9.64 20.12
N LYS A 89 29.62 -9.56 19.82
CA LYS A 89 30.23 -8.38 19.19
C LYS A 89 29.66 -8.11 17.79
N LEU A 90 29.44 -9.16 17.01
CA LEU A 90 28.84 -9.05 15.69
C LEU A 90 27.38 -8.59 15.79
N ALA A 91 26.61 -9.12 16.75
CA ALA A 91 25.23 -8.71 17.01
C ALA A 91 25.13 -7.24 17.46
N GLN A 92 26.05 -6.79 18.33
CA GLN A 92 26.14 -5.38 18.72
C GLN A 92 26.47 -4.50 17.51
N ARG A 93 27.45 -4.89 16.69
CA ARG A 93 27.85 -4.13 15.50
C ARG A 93 26.76 -4.10 14.42
N SER A 94 26.02 -5.18 14.23
CA SER A 94 24.89 -5.22 13.29
C SER A 94 23.74 -4.35 13.77
N ALA A 95 23.43 -4.35 15.08
CA ALA A 95 22.43 -3.46 15.67
C ALA A 95 22.83 -1.99 15.54
N GLU A 96 24.08 -1.63 15.84
CA GLU A 96 24.60 -0.27 15.65
C GLU A 96 24.53 0.17 14.18
N PHE A 97 24.85 -0.73 13.24
CA PHE A 97 24.77 -0.45 11.82
C PHE A 97 23.32 -0.21 11.38
N SER A 98 22.38 -1.04 11.82
CA SER A 98 20.94 -0.87 11.55
C SER A 98 20.44 0.49 12.05
N LEU A 99 20.79 0.88 13.27
CA LEU A 99 20.42 2.19 13.83
C LEU A 99 21.02 3.35 13.03
N LYS A 100 22.29 3.23 12.58
CA LYS A 100 22.93 4.24 11.73
C LYS A 100 22.28 4.34 10.36
N GLU A 101 21.88 3.21 9.79
CA GLU A 101 21.18 3.16 8.51
C GLU A 101 19.79 3.81 8.62
N GLU A 102 19.01 3.46 9.64
CA GLU A 102 17.72 4.09 9.93
C GLU A 102 17.86 5.60 10.16
N ALA A 103 18.88 6.03 10.91
CA ALA A 103 19.18 7.45 11.11
C ALA A 103 19.56 8.14 9.79
N GLY A 104 20.33 7.47 8.92
CA GLY A 104 20.66 7.95 7.57
C GLY A 104 19.43 8.11 6.69
N ARG A 105 18.57 7.08 6.65
CA ARG A 105 17.29 7.10 5.93
C ARG A 105 16.38 8.21 6.46
N ALA A 106 16.28 8.38 7.78
CA ALA A 106 15.49 9.45 8.39
C ALA A 106 16.01 10.86 8.04
N ARG A 107 17.34 11.05 7.95
CA ARG A 107 17.93 12.32 7.50
C ARG A 107 17.65 12.57 6.03
N ALA A 108 17.81 11.56 5.17
CA ALA A 108 17.50 11.68 3.74
C ALA A 108 16.03 12.10 3.53
N LEU A 109 15.09 11.44 4.22
CA LEU A 109 13.68 11.82 4.18
C LEU A 109 13.42 13.26 4.65
N LYS A 110 14.16 13.77 5.63
CA LYS A 110 14.07 15.18 6.06
C LYS A 110 14.59 16.13 4.98
N PHE A 111 15.69 15.79 4.31
CA PHE A 111 16.22 16.59 3.20
C PHE A 111 15.26 16.61 2.00
N ASP A 112 14.69 15.47 1.63
CA ASP A 112 13.71 15.39 0.54
C ASP A 112 12.48 16.25 0.84
N ARG A 113 11.98 16.22 2.08
CA ARG A 113 10.88 17.09 2.51
C ARG A 113 11.27 18.57 2.42
N TYR A 114 12.46 18.93 2.89
CA TYR A 114 12.95 20.31 2.81
C TYR A 114 13.11 20.80 1.37
N LEU A 115 13.63 19.97 0.46
CA LEU A 115 13.75 20.30 -0.96
C LEU A 115 12.38 20.53 -1.60
N LYS A 116 11.42 19.63 -1.35
CA LYS A 116 10.03 19.80 -1.81
C LYS A 116 9.40 21.08 -1.28
N ASP A 117 9.58 21.40 0.00
CA ASP A 117 9.07 22.65 0.59
C ASP A 117 9.74 23.89 -0.03
N CYS A 118 11.03 23.81 -0.34
CA CYS A 118 11.75 24.90 -1.01
C CYS A 118 11.27 25.09 -2.45
N GLU A 119 11.08 24.01 -3.20
CA GLU A 119 10.51 24.05 -4.56
C GLU A 119 9.10 24.62 -4.54
N GLN A 120 8.24 24.16 -3.62
CA GLN A 120 6.90 24.72 -3.45
C GLN A 120 6.92 26.21 -3.10
N LYS A 121 7.85 26.66 -2.24
CA LYS A 121 8.01 28.09 -1.93
C LYS A 121 8.43 28.89 -3.17
N LYS A 122 9.38 28.38 -3.96
CA LYS A 122 9.81 29.00 -5.24
C LYS A 122 8.66 29.06 -6.23
N GLU A 123 7.93 27.97 -6.42
CA GLU A 123 6.76 27.95 -7.31
C GLU A 123 5.67 28.92 -6.87
N ARG A 124 5.36 28.99 -5.56
CA ARG A 124 4.40 29.95 -5.02
C ARG A 124 4.85 31.39 -5.26
N ALA A 125 6.13 31.69 -5.06
CA ALA A 125 6.68 33.02 -5.33
C ALA A 125 6.61 33.36 -6.83
N MET A 126 7.00 32.43 -7.71
CA MET A 126 6.93 32.60 -9.16
C MET A 126 5.50 32.80 -9.66
N LYS A 127 4.54 32.01 -9.17
CA LYS A 127 3.11 32.18 -9.51
C LYS A 127 2.58 33.54 -9.06
N LYS A 128 2.92 33.98 -7.84
CA LYS A 128 2.57 35.32 -7.35
C LYS A 128 3.13 36.42 -8.24
N TYR A 129 4.42 36.35 -8.57
CA TYR A 129 5.07 37.32 -9.45
C TYR A 129 4.43 37.35 -10.85
N GLN A 130 4.17 36.20 -11.46
CA GLN A 130 3.51 36.13 -12.77
C GLN A 130 2.10 36.71 -12.74
N ASN A 131 1.32 36.42 -11.69
CA ASN A 131 -0.02 36.97 -11.52
C ASN A 131 0.02 38.49 -11.35
N GLU A 132 0.94 38.99 -10.53
CA GLU A 132 1.12 40.43 -10.32
C GLU A 132 1.59 41.13 -11.59
N GLN A 133 2.48 40.51 -12.38
CA GLN A 133 2.93 41.02 -13.67
C GLN A 133 1.76 41.15 -14.65
N LYS A 134 0.92 40.11 -14.77
CA LYS A 134 -0.29 40.14 -15.62
C LYS A 134 -1.26 41.22 -15.15
N LEU A 135 -1.52 41.31 -13.84
CA LEU A 135 -2.40 42.33 -13.27
C LEU A 135 -1.87 43.74 -13.55
N ASN A 136 -0.56 43.94 -13.43
CA ASN A 136 0.07 45.22 -13.70
C ASN A 136 -0.01 45.60 -15.20
N GLN A 137 0.13 44.63 -16.10
CA GLN A 137 -0.10 44.87 -17.54
C GLN A 137 -1.53 45.31 -17.83
N ILE A 138 -2.52 44.62 -17.25
CA ILE A 138 -3.94 44.98 -17.40
C ILE A 138 -4.18 46.41 -16.88
N LYS A 139 -3.74 46.71 -15.66
CA LYS A 139 -3.87 48.05 -15.06
C LYS A 139 -3.16 49.12 -15.89
N LYS A 140 -1.98 48.85 -16.46
CA LYS A 140 -1.29 49.79 -17.35
C LYS A 140 -2.09 50.06 -18.62
N SER A 141 -2.68 49.03 -19.22
CA SER A 141 -3.55 49.22 -20.40
C SER A 141 -4.79 50.04 -20.06
N GLU A 142 -5.39 49.81 -18.89
CA GLU A 142 -6.56 50.55 -18.42
C GLU A 142 -6.22 52.02 -18.14
N ILE A 143 -5.10 52.29 -17.47
CA ILE A 143 -4.59 53.64 -17.26
C ILE A 143 -4.35 54.34 -18.61
N HIS A 144 -3.86 53.62 -19.63
CA HIS A 144 -3.66 54.19 -20.95
C HIS A 144 -4.98 54.61 -21.59
N LYS A 145 -5.97 53.71 -21.62
CA LYS A 145 -7.33 53.99 -22.14
C LYS A 145 -7.98 55.17 -21.42
N LEU A 146 -7.97 55.18 -20.09
CA LEU A 146 -8.53 56.27 -19.30
C LEU A 146 -7.82 57.60 -19.57
N LYS A 147 -6.50 57.59 -19.80
CA LYS A 147 -5.77 58.80 -20.18
C LYS A 147 -6.16 59.31 -21.57
N GLU A 148 -6.45 58.42 -22.50
CA GLU A 148 -6.95 58.79 -23.83
C GLU A 148 -8.34 59.40 -23.75
N GLU A 149 -9.27 58.75 -23.05
CA GLU A 149 -10.62 59.27 -22.80
C GLU A 149 -10.58 60.65 -22.12
N LEU A 150 -9.72 60.84 -21.12
CA LEU A 150 -9.55 62.14 -20.47
C LEU A 150 -9.03 63.21 -21.43
N LYS A 151 -8.14 62.88 -22.36
CA LYS A 151 -7.67 63.82 -23.38
C LYS A 151 -8.81 64.20 -24.32
N GLU A 152 -9.58 63.23 -24.79
CA GLU A 152 -10.74 63.48 -25.66
C GLU A 152 -11.79 64.35 -24.97
N LEU A 153 -12.12 64.04 -23.71
CA LEU A 153 -13.05 64.83 -22.91
C LEU A 153 -12.56 66.25 -22.69
N ARG A 154 -11.26 66.47 -22.43
CA ARG A 154 -10.68 67.83 -22.32
C ARG A 154 -10.79 68.60 -23.63
N VAL A 155 -10.51 67.96 -24.76
CA VAL A 155 -10.67 68.60 -26.08
C VAL A 155 -12.13 68.96 -26.33
N ARG A 156 -13.06 68.07 -26.00
CA ARG A 156 -14.51 68.32 -26.09
C ARG A 156 -14.91 69.48 -25.18
N GLN A 157 -14.45 69.51 -23.93
CA GLN A 157 -14.72 70.59 -22.98
C GLN A 157 -14.25 71.93 -23.53
N GLN A 158 -13.02 72.02 -24.06
CA GLN A 158 -12.51 73.26 -24.65
C GLN A 158 -13.33 73.69 -25.87
N LYS A 159 -13.73 72.76 -26.74
CA LYS A 159 -14.61 73.06 -27.89
C LYS A 159 -15.95 73.62 -27.42
N LEU A 160 -16.56 73.01 -26.39
CA LEU A 160 -17.81 73.49 -25.81
C LEU A 160 -17.63 74.86 -25.15
N GLN A 161 -16.57 75.07 -24.37
CA GLN A 161 -16.27 76.38 -23.77
C GLN A 161 -16.13 77.48 -24.82
N ARG A 162 -15.47 77.21 -25.96
CA ARG A 162 -15.39 78.17 -27.08
C ARG A 162 -16.77 78.45 -27.67
N LYS A 163 -17.62 77.43 -27.83
CA LYS A 163 -19.00 77.63 -28.30
C LYS A 163 -19.81 78.47 -27.31
N VAL A 164 -19.72 78.18 -26.02
CA VAL A 164 -20.37 78.96 -24.96
C VAL A 164 -19.89 80.41 -24.98
N ALA A 165 -18.59 80.65 -25.07
CA ALA A 165 -18.04 82.01 -25.15
C ALA A 165 -18.58 82.79 -26.37
N LYS A 166 -18.71 82.13 -27.53
CA LYS A 166 -19.35 82.74 -28.71
C LYS A 166 -20.82 83.07 -28.46
N CYS A 167 -21.57 82.14 -27.85
CA CYS A 167 -22.99 82.34 -27.53
C CYS A 167 -23.20 83.44 -26.48
N LYS A 168 -22.30 83.58 -25.50
CA LYS A 168 -22.38 84.62 -24.45
C LYS A 168 -22.45 86.03 -25.01
N VAL A 169 -21.71 86.34 -26.07
CA VAL A 169 -21.75 87.67 -26.71
C VAL A 169 -23.16 87.98 -27.21
N TYR A 170 -23.84 86.99 -27.82
CA TYR A 170 -25.23 87.15 -28.25
C TYR A 170 -26.20 87.19 -27.08
N GLU A 171 -25.98 86.40 -26.03
CA GLU A 171 -26.79 86.45 -24.81
C GLU A 171 -26.72 87.84 -24.16
N ASP A 172 -25.53 88.40 -23.98
CA ASP A 172 -25.32 89.74 -23.40
C ASP A 172 -25.96 90.82 -24.27
N PHE A 173 -25.87 90.69 -25.59
CA PHE A 173 -26.54 91.59 -26.53
C PHE A 173 -28.06 91.51 -26.43
N LEU A 174 -28.63 90.30 -26.45
CA LEU A 174 -30.07 90.08 -26.30
C LEU A 174 -30.57 90.56 -24.95
N ARG A 175 -29.80 90.38 -23.88
CA ARG A 175 -30.13 90.88 -22.54
C ARG A 175 -30.23 92.41 -22.52
N LYS A 176 -29.23 93.11 -23.09
CA LYS A 176 -29.27 94.58 -23.25
C LYS A 176 -30.44 95.04 -24.11
N LEU A 177 -30.78 94.29 -25.16
CA LEU A 177 -31.96 94.58 -25.98
C LEU A 177 -33.26 94.43 -25.18
N ILE A 178 -33.41 93.32 -24.43
CA ILE A 178 -34.59 93.10 -23.57
C ILE A 178 -34.72 94.22 -22.54
N GLU A 179 -33.62 94.67 -21.93
CA GLU A 179 -33.61 95.81 -21.00
C GLU A 179 -34.04 97.14 -21.65
N ALA A 180 -33.75 97.34 -22.94
CA ALA A 180 -34.13 98.53 -23.70
C ALA A 180 -35.53 98.46 -24.33
N LEU A 181 -36.15 97.27 -24.36
CA LEU A 181 -37.44 97.02 -24.99
C LEU A 181 -38.60 97.33 -24.03
N PRO A 182 -39.68 98.01 -24.48
CA PRO A 182 -40.87 98.20 -23.65
C PRO A 182 -41.48 96.87 -23.23
N ALA A 183 -41.96 96.77 -21.98
CA ALA A 183 -42.41 95.54 -21.33
C ALA A 183 -43.48 94.75 -22.13
N ASN A 184 -44.22 95.40 -23.03
CA ASN A 184 -45.31 94.80 -23.80
C ASN A 184 -44.94 94.43 -25.26
N TYR A 185 -43.69 94.62 -25.69
CA TYR A 185 -43.31 94.45 -27.11
C TYR A 185 -43.26 92.99 -27.59
N LEU A 186 -42.86 92.06 -26.72
CA LEU A 186 -42.58 90.66 -27.11
C LEU A 186 -43.77 89.72 -26.92
N GLU A 187 -44.94 90.24 -26.50
CA GLU A 187 -46.14 89.45 -26.15
C GLU A 187 -45.79 88.12 -25.45
N CYS A 188 -44.78 88.11 -24.57
CA CYS A 188 -44.34 86.91 -23.83
C CYS A 188 -45.23 86.68 -22.58
N GLY A 189 -46.51 87.03 -22.68
CA GLY A 189 -47.51 86.78 -21.65
C GLY A 189 -47.87 85.29 -21.56
N GLU A 190 -48.72 84.95 -20.59
CA GLU A 190 -49.15 83.57 -20.35
C GLU A 190 -49.85 82.93 -21.56
N GLU A 191 -50.45 83.74 -22.43
CA GLU A 191 -51.15 83.33 -23.67
C GLU A 191 -50.25 83.30 -24.91
N SER A 192 -48.95 83.56 -24.77
CA SER A 192 -48.02 83.57 -25.90
C SER A 192 -47.85 82.18 -26.52
N LEU A 193 -47.79 82.11 -27.85
CA LEU A 193 -47.51 80.87 -28.59
C LEU A 193 -46.18 80.23 -28.16
N ILE A 194 -45.20 81.05 -27.78
CA ILE A 194 -43.90 80.59 -27.27
C ILE A 194 -44.08 79.84 -25.94
N ARG A 195 -44.88 80.38 -25.01
CA ARG A 195 -45.14 79.72 -23.73
C ARG A 195 -45.98 78.45 -23.91
N ALA A 196 -46.94 78.44 -24.83
CA ALA A 196 -47.68 77.23 -25.19
C ALA A 196 -46.76 76.14 -25.76
N LEU A 197 -45.80 76.51 -26.61
CA LEU A 197 -44.81 75.60 -27.17
C LEU A 197 -43.87 75.03 -26.09
N ILE A 198 -43.41 75.88 -25.16
CA ILE A 198 -42.57 75.44 -24.03
C ILE A 198 -43.34 74.44 -23.16
N LYS A 199 -44.57 74.75 -22.76
CA LYS A 199 -45.43 73.85 -21.97
C LYS A 199 -45.61 72.50 -22.68
N ARG A 200 -45.84 72.50 -24.00
CA ARG A 200 -45.93 71.27 -24.79
C ARG A 200 -44.62 70.49 -24.83
N HIS A 201 -43.49 71.17 -24.93
CA HIS A 201 -42.19 70.51 -24.89
C HIS A 201 -41.93 69.88 -23.53
N GLU A 202 -42.26 70.58 -22.44
CA GLU A 202 -42.16 70.07 -21.08
C GLU A 202 -43.02 68.81 -20.88
N THR A 203 -44.27 68.81 -21.35
CA THR A 203 -45.13 67.62 -21.27
C THR A 203 -44.62 66.45 -22.11
N LEU A 204 -44.07 66.72 -23.30
CA LEU A 204 -43.43 65.68 -24.12
C LEU A 204 -42.16 65.14 -23.47
N MET A 205 -41.37 66.00 -22.82
CA MET A 205 -40.15 65.60 -22.12
C MET A 205 -40.47 64.73 -20.91
N THR A 206 -41.46 65.10 -20.10
CA THR A 206 -41.89 64.27 -18.95
C THR A 206 -42.51 62.96 -19.41
N ALA A 207 -43.33 62.97 -20.47
CA ALA A 207 -43.85 61.74 -21.06
C ALA A 207 -42.72 60.83 -21.57
N ASN A 208 -41.69 61.39 -22.21
CA ASN A 208 -40.54 60.62 -22.68
C ASN A 208 -39.70 60.06 -21.52
N GLN A 209 -39.45 60.86 -20.47
CA GLN A 209 -38.79 60.39 -19.25
C GLN A 209 -39.53 59.20 -18.63
N ASN A 210 -40.85 59.32 -18.45
CA ASN A 210 -41.68 58.24 -17.94
C ASN A 210 -41.60 56.98 -18.83
N LEU A 211 -41.61 57.14 -20.16
CA LEU A 211 -41.44 56.02 -21.09
C LEU A 211 -40.06 55.36 -20.93
N THR A 212 -38.98 56.14 -20.79
CA THR A 212 -37.63 55.59 -20.59
C THR A 212 -37.49 54.88 -19.24
N GLU A 213 -38.09 55.41 -18.19
CA GLU A 213 -38.12 54.77 -16.87
C GLU A 213 -38.90 53.45 -16.93
N ASN A 214 -40.07 53.45 -17.58
CA ASN A 214 -40.86 52.24 -17.79
C ASN A 214 -40.11 51.19 -18.62
N LEU A 215 -39.39 51.60 -19.66
CA LEU A 215 -38.54 50.69 -20.42
C LEU A 215 -37.41 50.11 -19.56
N SER A 216 -36.77 50.93 -18.73
CA SER A 216 -35.71 50.47 -17.83
C SER A 216 -36.22 49.45 -16.80
N SER A 217 -37.41 49.67 -16.24
CA SER A 217 -38.02 48.73 -15.29
C SER A 217 -38.46 47.43 -15.96
N LEU A 218 -39.00 47.49 -17.18
CA LEU A 218 -39.30 46.31 -18.00
C LEU A 218 -38.04 45.49 -18.32
N LEU A 219 -36.95 46.14 -18.72
CA LEU A 219 -35.67 45.47 -18.95
C LEU A 219 -35.15 44.80 -17.68
N HIS A 220 -35.24 45.49 -16.54
CA HIS A 220 -34.82 44.93 -15.26
C HIS A 220 -35.65 43.70 -14.85
N ASN A 221 -36.97 43.74 -15.09
CA ASN A 221 -37.85 42.60 -14.84
C ASN A 221 -37.57 41.43 -15.79
N LEU A 222 -37.28 41.70 -17.07
CA LEU A 222 -36.86 40.68 -18.03
C LEU A 222 -35.56 40.01 -17.58
N GLU A 223 -34.58 40.80 -17.17
CA GLU A 223 -33.30 40.27 -16.68
C GLU A 223 -33.48 39.44 -15.41
N ARG A 224 -34.33 39.86 -14.47
CA ARG A 224 -34.71 39.05 -13.30
C ARG A 224 -35.34 37.72 -13.71
N SER A 225 -36.33 37.74 -14.61
CA SER A 225 -36.98 36.51 -15.10
C SER A 225 -35.99 35.59 -15.82
N ARG A 226 -35.03 36.15 -16.56
CA ARG A 226 -33.95 35.40 -17.21
C ARG A 226 -33.02 34.75 -16.19
N GLN A 227 -32.69 35.45 -15.10
CA GLN A 227 -31.89 34.90 -14.00
C GLN A 227 -32.63 33.76 -13.30
N GLU A 228 -33.91 33.96 -12.94
CA GLU A 228 -34.76 32.92 -12.33
C GLU A 228 -34.90 31.68 -13.22
N PHE A 229 -35.07 31.87 -14.52
CA PHE A 229 -35.07 30.78 -15.48
C PHE A 229 -33.71 30.06 -15.52
N GLY A 230 -32.61 30.81 -15.50
CA GLY A 230 -31.26 30.26 -15.44
C GLY A 230 -31.04 29.40 -14.20
N THR A 231 -31.44 29.89 -13.01
CA THR A 231 -31.33 29.11 -11.77
C THR A 231 -32.18 27.84 -11.80
N LEU A 232 -33.41 27.92 -12.32
CA LEU A 232 -34.28 26.75 -12.43
C LEU A 232 -33.71 25.71 -13.41
N GLN A 233 -33.09 26.16 -14.50
CA GLN A 233 -32.41 25.29 -15.46
C GLN A 233 -31.20 24.59 -14.82
N GLU A 234 -30.38 25.32 -14.07
CA GLU A 234 -29.24 24.75 -13.34
C GLU A 234 -29.69 23.72 -12.29
N GLU A 235 -30.76 24.00 -11.55
CA GLU A 235 -31.36 23.06 -10.60
C GLU A 235 -31.84 21.77 -11.30
N HIS A 236 -32.52 21.91 -12.44
CA HIS A 236 -32.98 20.77 -13.23
C HIS A 236 -31.81 19.93 -13.76
N ASP A 237 -30.77 20.57 -14.29
CA ASP A 237 -29.57 19.87 -14.77
C ASP A 237 -28.85 19.15 -13.62
N THR A 238 -28.79 19.78 -12.45
CA THR A 238 -28.25 19.17 -11.23
C THR A 238 -29.06 17.94 -10.80
N ALA A 239 -30.40 18.04 -10.81
CA ALA A 239 -31.30 16.93 -10.49
C ALA A 239 -31.14 15.77 -11.50
N LYS A 240 -31.01 16.08 -12.79
CA LYS A 240 -30.74 15.09 -13.84
C LYS A 240 -29.42 14.35 -13.59
N VAL A 241 -28.35 15.06 -13.24
CA VAL A 241 -27.05 14.44 -12.90
C VAL A 241 -27.18 13.56 -11.65
N MET A 242 -27.90 14.01 -10.61
CA MET A 242 -28.17 13.20 -9.42
C MET A 242 -28.94 11.92 -9.76
N LEU A 243 -29.95 11.99 -10.62
CA LEU A 243 -30.70 10.83 -11.09
C LEU A 243 -29.82 9.86 -11.91
N ILE A 244 -28.94 10.37 -12.77
CA ILE A 244 -27.98 9.55 -13.52
C ILE A 244 -27.00 8.86 -12.55
N SER A 245 -26.51 9.56 -11.53
CA SER A 245 -25.68 8.97 -10.48
C SER A 245 -26.42 7.88 -9.73
N LYS A 246 -27.72 8.08 -9.45
CA LYS A 246 -28.52 7.04 -8.79
C LYS A 246 -28.74 5.82 -9.67
N LEU A 247 -28.95 6.04 -10.96
CA LEU A 247 -29.10 4.98 -11.95
C LEU A 247 -27.81 4.15 -12.06
N SER A 248 -26.64 4.79 -12.08
CA SER A 248 -25.36 4.07 -12.13
C SER A 248 -25.09 3.27 -10.86
N GLU A 249 -25.45 3.78 -9.67
CA GLU A 249 -25.41 3.01 -8.42
C GLU A 249 -26.30 1.76 -8.47
N LEU A 250 -27.53 1.89 -8.99
CA LEU A 250 -28.44 0.74 -9.12
C LEU A 250 -27.93 -0.25 -10.17
N GLN A 251 -27.38 0.24 -11.28
CA GLN A 251 -26.82 -0.61 -12.32
C GLN A 251 -25.63 -1.42 -11.81
N THR A 252 -24.69 -0.79 -11.09
CA THR A 252 -23.56 -1.49 -10.46
C THR A 252 -24.04 -2.55 -9.46
N LYS A 253 -25.03 -2.23 -8.62
CA LYS A 253 -25.66 -3.22 -7.72
C LYS A 253 -26.25 -4.40 -8.50
N CYS A 254 -27.02 -4.15 -9.56
CA CYS A 254 -27.55 -5.21 -10.41
C CYS A 254 -26.43 -6.08 -11.01
N SER A 255 -25.37 -5.48 -11.56
CA SER A 255 -24.23 -6.23 -12.09
C SER A 255 -23.52 -7.07 -11.01
N THR A 256 -23.38 -6.56 -9.78
CA THR A 256 -22.79 -7.33 -8.68
C THR A 256 -23.65 -8.52 -8.28
N LEU A 257 -24.97 -8.34 -8.21
CA LEU A 257 -25.91 -9.42 -7.90
C LEU A 257 -25.94 -10.47 -9.01
N GLN A 258 -25.92 -10.02 -10.27
CA GLN A 258 -25.83 -10.91 -11.42
C GLN A 258 -24.54 -11.73 -11.40
N GLY A 259 -23.40 -11.11 -11.10
CA GLY A 259 -22.12 -11.80 -10.92
C GLY A 259 -22.18 -12.86 -9.81
N LYS A 260 -22.77 -12.55 -8.65
CA LYS A 260 -22.99 -13.52 -7.58
C LYS A 260 -23.90 -14.68 -8.02
N ASN A 261 -24.97 -14.38 -8.75
CA ASN A 261 -25.88 -15.41 -9.25
C ASN A 261 -25.16 -16.37 -10.21
N THR A 262 -24.38 -15.83 -11.15
CA THR A 262 -23.57 -16.68 -12.06
C THR A 262 -22.54 -17.53 -11.31
N GLN A 263 -21.94 -17.01 -10.24
CA GLN A 263 -21.02 -17.79 -9.39
C GLN A 263 -21.74 -18.96 -8.69
N LEU A 264 -22.94 -18.72 -8.17
CA LEU A 264 -23.74 -19.77 -7.54
C LEU A 264 -24.23 -20.81 -8.56
N GLU A 265 -24.63 -20.39 -9.76
CA GLU A 265 -25.00 -21.30 -10.85
C GLU A 265 -23.83 -22.19 -11.27
N MET A 266 -22.62 -21.63 -11.39
CA MET A 266 -21.40 -22.41 -11.64
C MET A 266 -21.11 -23.39 -10.50
N TYR A 267 -21.24 -22.97 -9.25
CA TYR A 267 -21.04 -23.83 -8.08
C TYR A 267 -22.03 -25.00 -8.05
N ILE A 268 -23.32 -24.73 -8.31
CA ILE A 268 -24.37 -25.77 -8.39
C ILE A 268 -24.06 -26.72 -9.55
N SER A 269 -23.67 -26.21 -10.71
CA SER A 269 -23.32 -27.03 -11.87
C SER A 269 -22.12 -27.94 -11.60
N HIS A 270 -21.08 -27.41 -10.95
CA HIS A 270 -19.91 -28.18 -10.53
C HIS A 270 -20.30 -29.29 -9.53
N LYS A 271 -21.11 -28.96 -8.50
CA LYS A 271 -21.60 -29.95 -7.54
C LYS A 271 -22.47 -31.02 -8.22
N LYS A 272 -23.37 -30.64 -9.13
CA LYS A 272 -24.17 -31.59 -9.93
C LYS A 272 -23.28 -32.51 -10.77
N GLY A 273 -22.25 -31.97 -11.41
CA GLY A 273 -21.27 -32.75 -12.16
C GLY A 273 -20.54 -33.76 -11.26
N HIS A 274 -20.09 -33.32 -10.08
CA HIS A 274 -19.45 -34.20 -9.10
C HIS A 274 -20.38 -35.34 -8.65
N PHE A 275 -21.63 -35.04 -8.31
CA PHE A 275 -22.61 -36.08 -7.95
C PHE A 275 -22.92 -37.02 -9.12
N ARG A 276 -22.94 -36.53 -10.36
CA ARG A 276 -23.12 -37.37 -11.56
C ARG A 276 -21.95 -38.34 -11.72
N ASN A 277 -20.71 -37.86 -11.55
CA ASN A 277 -19.51 -38.70 -11.64
C ASN A 277 -19.50 -39.77 -10.54
N GLN A 278 -19.78 -39.40 -9.28
CA GLN A 278 -19.89 -40.38 -8.18
C GLN A 278 -20.97 -41.42 -8.44
N ARG A 279 -22.13 -41.01 -8.97
CA ARG A 279 -23.20 -41.94 -9.34
C ARG A 279 -22.77 -42.88 -10.46
N GLU A 280 -22.02 -42.38 -11.44
CA GLU A 280 -21.50 -43.18 -12.53
C GLU A 280 -20.46 -44.21 -12.05
N GLU A 281 -19.54 -43.82 -11.16
CA GLU A 281 -18.58 -44.72 -10.52
C GLU A 281 -19.27 -45.81 -9.70
N LEU A 282 -20.26 -45.45 -8.88
CA LEU A 282 -21.08 -46.42 -8.14
C LEU A 282 -21.82 -47.36 -9.10
N GLY A 283 -22.38 -46.84 -10.20
CA GLY A 283 -23.02 -47.66 -11.23
C GLY A 283 -22.06 -48.66 -11.87
N LYS A 284 -20.84 -48.22 -12.22
CA LYS A 284 -19.78 -49.10 -12.76
C LYS A 284 -19.39 -50.19 -11.76
N MET A 285 -19.25 -49.84 -10.47
CA MET A 285 -18.94 -50.80 -9.41
C MET A 285 -20.05 -51.84 -9.24
N LEU A 286 -21.32 -51.42 -9.23
CA LEU A 286 -22.48 -52.31 -9.14
C LEU A 286 -22.60 -53.26 -10.34
N LEU A 287 -22.31 -52.75 -11.55
CA LEU A 287 -22.24 -53.57 -12.76
C LEU A 287 -21.13 -54.61 -12.65
N ALA A 288 -19.90 -54.20 -12.29
CA ALA A 288 -18.78 -55.14 -12.11
C ALA A 288 -19.06 -56.22 -11.06
N ILE A 289 -19.71 -55.87 -9.94
CA ILE A 289 -20.14 -56.85 -8.93
C ILE A 289 -21.18 -57.81 -9.52
N SER A 290 -22.13 -57.31 -10.30
CA SER A 290 -23.14 -58.17 -10.94
C SER A 290 -22.50 -59.10 -11.97
N ASP A 291 -21.57 -58.60 -12.79
CA ASP A 291 -20.82 -59.38 -13.77
C ASP A 291 -19.96 -60.46 -13.10
N LEU A 292 -19.29 -60.14 -11.98
CA LEU A 292 -18.51 -61.11 -11.20
C LEU A 292 -19.40 -62.15 -10.51
N ALA A 293 -20.56 -61.73 -9.99
CA ALA A 293 -21.53 -62.64 -9.39
C ALA A 293 -22.07 -63.64 -10.42
N GLU A 294 -22.31 -63.20 -11.66
CA GLU A 294 -22.66 -64.10 -12.77
C GLU A 294 -21.55 -65.12 -13.07
N GLN A 295 -20.28 -64.73 -12.97
CA GLN A 295 -19.14 -65.65 -13.17
C GLN A 295 -18.93 -66.62 -11.99
N CYS A 296 -19.29 -66.22 -10.78
CA CYS A 296 -19.07 -66.97 -9.53
C CYS A 296 -20.36 -67.65 -9.02
N CYS A 297 -21.30 -67.97 -9.91
CA CYS A 297 -22.60 -68.54 -9.54
C CYS A 297 -22.45 -69.89 -8.82
N MET A 298 -23.08 -69.98 -7.64
CA MET A 298 -23.13 -71.18 -6.83
C MET A 298 -24.56 -71.72 -6.74
N TRP A 299 -24.73 -73.03 -6.90
CA TRP A 299 -26.04 -73.68 -7.05
C TRP A 299 -26.99 -73.54 -5.85
N HIS A 300 -26.47 -73.22 -4.67
CA HIS A 300 -27.25 -73.04 -3.45
C HIS A 300 -27.71 -71.59 -3.22
N TYR A 301 -27.27 -70.65 -4.06
CA TYR A 301 -27.79 -69.29 -4.07
C TYR A 301 -28.95 -69.15 -5.06
N GLY A 302 -29.93 -68.29 -4.74
CA GLY A 302 -31.15 -68.09 -5.52
C GLY A 302 -30.93 -67.33 -6.85
N PRO A 303 -32.01 -66.96 -7.57
CA PRO A 303 -31.91 -66.27 -8.85
C PRO A 303 -31.18 -64.91 -8.75
N LEU A 304 -30.13 -64.72 -9.55
CA LEU A 304 -29.23 -63.55 -9.51
C LEU A 304 -29.89 -62.17 -9.66
N LYS A 305 -31.05 -62.10 -10.34
CA LYS A 305 -31.75 -60.84 -10.63
C LYS A 305 -32.43 -60.22 -9.41
N GLU A 306 -32.80 -61.02 -8.42
CA GLU A 306 -33.56 -60.57 -7.24
C GLU A 306 -32.73 -60.56 -5.95
N MET A 307 -31.47 -60.99 -6.03
CA MET A 307 -30.57 -61.03 -4.87
C MET A 307 -30.09 -59.63 -4.45
N PRO A 308 -30.09 -59.31 -3.14
CA PRO A 308 -29.52 -58.07 -2.64
C PRO A 308 -27.99 -58.06 -2.81
N LEU A 309 -27.43 -56.85 -2.95
CA LEU A 309 -26.01 -56.64 -3.26
C LEU A 309 -25.04 -57.34 -2.30
N LEU A 310 -25.33 -57.30 -1.00
CA LEU A 310 -24.49 -57.93 0.02
C LEU A 310 -24.41 -59.45 -0.19
N SER A 311 -25.54 -60.10 -0.47
CA SER A 311 -25.57 -61.54 -0.76
C SER A 311 -24.84 -61.90 -2.05
N LYS A 312 -24.76 -61.01 -3.04
CA LYS A 312 -23.91 -61.22 -4.23
C LYS A 312 -22.42 -61.18 -3.89
N LEU A 313 -22.02 -60.28 -3.00
CA LEU A 313 -20.63 -60.17 -2.53
C LEU A 313 -20.23 -61.37 -1.66
N ASP A 314 -21.11 -61.80 -0.74
CA ASP A 314 -20.90 -62.98 0.10
C ASP A 314 -20.72 -64.24 -0.76
N MET A 315 -21.55 -64.40 -1.80
CA MET A 315 -21.42 -65.51 -2.76
C MET A 315 -20.09 -65.47 -3.54
N ILE A 316 -19.68 -64.29 -4.04
CA ILE A 316 -18.38 -64.14 -4.72
C ILE A 316 -17.24 -64.48 -3.76
N GLN A 317 -17.32 -64.05 -2.50
CA GLN A 317 -16.32 -64.32 -1.48
C GLN A 317 -16.22 -65.82 -1.17
N GLU A 318 -17.35 -66.50 -0.96
CA GLU A 318 -17.39 -67.94 -0.70
C GLU A 318 -16.84 -68.74 -1.89
N PHE A 319 -17.19 -68.37 -3.12
CA PHE A 319 -16.64 -68.99 -4.33
C PHE A 319 -15.11 -68.85 -4.42
N ILE A 320 -14.59 -67.66 -4.13
CA ILE A 320 -13.14 -67.40 -4.14
C ILE A 320 -12.44 -68.25 -3.06
N LEU A 321 -13.00 -68.30 -1.84
CA LEU A 321 -12.44 -69.09 -0.74
C LEU A 321 -12.46 -70.60 -1.04
N GLU A 322 -13.53 -71.12 -1.65
CA GLU A 322 -13.61 -72.51 -2.11
C GLU A 322 -12.56 -72.79 -3.20
N LYS A 323 -12.42 -71.91 -4.19
CA LYS A 323 -11.37 -72.09 -5.22
C LYS A 323 -9.96 -71.97 -4.67
N GLN A 324 -9.73 -71.12 -3.67
CA GLN A 324 -8.45 -70.98 -3.02
C GLN A 324 -8.10 -72.22 -2.20
N THR A 325 -9.04 -72.75 -1.41
CA THR A 325 -8.86 -74.01 -0.67
C THR A 325 -8.62 -75.20 -1.60
N ILE A 326 -9.33 -75.28 -2.73
CA ILE A 326 -9.04 -76.28 -3.78
C ILE A 326 -7.62 -76.10 -4.33
N ARG A 327 -7.18 -74.87 -4.60
CA ARG A 327 -5.85 -74.60 -5.14
C ARG A 327 -4.74 -74.97 -4.14
N GLU A 328 -4.91 -74.62 -2.86
CA GLU A 328 -3.98 -74.98 -1.78
C GLU A 328 -3.90 -76.51 -1.60
N GLN A 329 -5.02 -77.23 -1.76
CA GLN A 329 -5.04 -78.71 -1.79
C GLN A 329 -4.35 -79.29 -3.04
N THR A 330 -4.46 -78.66 -4.21
CA THR A 330 -3.74 -79.10 -5.41
C THR A 330 -2.23 -78.82 -5.37
N VAL A 331 -1.81 -77.72 -4.75
CA VAL A 331 -0.38 -77.40 -4.57
C VAL A 331 0.27 -78.35 -3.57
N GLN A 332 -0.46 -78.81 -2.55
CA GLN A 332 -0.01 -79.90 -1.66
C GLN A 332 0.09 -81.26 -2.38
N SER A 333 -0.69 -81.49 -3.45
CA SER A 333 -0.60 -82.69 -4.29
C SER A 333 0.53 -82.61 -5.35
N ASP A 334 0.82 -81.44 -5.91
CA ASP A 334 1.91 -81.24 -6.89
C ASP A 334 3.32 -81.36 -6.24
N GLU A 335 3.46 -81.08 -4.94
CA GLU A 335 4.70 -81.39 -4.19
C GLU A 335 4.91 -82.91 -3.98
N LEU A 336 3.87 -83.74 -4.14
CA LEU A 336 3.93 -85.20 -4.03
C LEU A 336 4.12 -85.91 -5.39
N GLU A 337 3.83 -85.26 -6.53
CA GLU A 337 3.95 -85.87 -7.87
C GLU A 337 5.26 -85.51 -8.62
N THR A 338 6.09 -84.59 -8.13
CA THR A 338 7.42 -84.33 -8.70
C THR A 338 8.50 -85.36 -8.29
N SER A 339 8.15 -86.40 -7.54
CA SER A 339 9.07 -87.48 -7.11
C SER A 339 9.04 -88.76 -7.96
N SER A 340 8.28 -88.84 -9.06
CA SER A 340 8.34 -90.00 -9.96
C SER A 340 8.25 -89.63 -11.43
N CYS A 341 9.42 -89.40 -12.04
CA CYS A 341 9.92 -90.10 -13.22
C CYS A 341 10.67 -89.15 -14.17
N SER A 342 12.00 -89.23 -14.13
CA SER A 342 12.91 -88.61 -15.08
C SER A 342 13.09 -89.48 -16.33
N LEU A 343 13.22 -88.82 -17.49
CA LEU A 343 13.90 -89.21 -18.74
C LEU A 343 13.14 -90.10 -19.74
N LYS A 344 12.78 -89.50 -20.90
CA LYS A 344 13.56 -89.68 -22.15
C LYS A 344 13.18 -88.67 -23.24
N GLU A 345 14.19 -88.35 -24.04
CA GLU A 345 14.33 -87.31 -25.06
C GLU A 345 13.55 -87.59 -26.37
N ARG A 346 12.93 -86.53 -26.94
CA ARG A 346 13.02 -85.95 -28.33
C ARG A 346 13.07 -86.87 -29.59
N PRO A 347 12.97 -86.35 -30.85
CA PRO A 347 12.32 -85.12 -31.41
C PRO A 347 11.58 -85.35 -32.78
N TYR A 348 11.37 -84.26 -33.53
CA TYR A 348 11.05 -84.07 -34.98
C TYR A 348 9.61 -83.60 -35.28
N LYS A 349 9.33 -82.56 -36.09
CA LYS A 349 10.12 -81.50 -36.74
C LYS A 349 9.14 -80.43 -37.27
N SER A 350 9.51 -79.17 -37.10
CA SER A 350 9.32 -78.01 -38.00
C SER A 350 8.48 -78.13 -39.27
N LYS A 351 7.64 -77.12 -39.52
CA LYS A 351 7.67 -76.38 -40.80
C LYS A 351 7.29 -74.91 -40.59
N LYS A 352 8.22 -74.05 -41.01
CA LYS A 352 8.05 -72.62 -41.27
C LYS A 352 6.98 -72.40 -42.35
N LEU A 353 6.14 -71.39 -42.16
CA LEU A 353 6.21 -70.14 -42.92
C LEU A 353 5.71 -69.00 -42.05
#